data_AF-A0A9N8Z202-F1
#
_entry.id   AF-A0A9N8Z202-F1
#
_cell.length_a   1.000
_cell.length_b   1.000
_cell.length_c   1.000
_cell.angle_alpha   90.00
_cell.angle_beta   90.00
_cell.angle_gamma   90.00
#
_symmetry.space_group_name_H-M   'P 1'
#
loop_
_entity.id
_entity.type
_entity.pdbx_description
1 polymer ?
#
loop_
_entity_poly.entity_id
_entity_poly.type
_entity_poly.pdbx_seq_one_letter_code
_entity_poly.pdbx_strand_id
1 'polypeptide(L)'
;MNQGLQQETALVTNFPNLDISRALATTKTTINDRIDALNNRIDTMETRLNARFDSMNTRNLARVLNLRITDPYETLEVVSNTTGNIPQNYPQTVAALRAMTRQNINALLNFYQLPNAGTVETKRIHFARHLEIQLL
;
A
#
# COMPACT_ATOMS: atom_id res chain seq x y z
N MET A 1 26.03 67.28 32.46
CA MET A 1 26.05 66.64 31.11
C MET A 1 26.39 65.16 31.11
N ASN A 2 27.05 64.58 32.14
CA ASN A 2 27.47 63.16 32.11
C ASN A 2 26.40 62.11 32.48
N GLN A 3 25.30 62.46 33.14
CA GLN A 3 24.31 61.47 33.62
C GLN A 3 23.45 60.88 32.49
N GLY A 4 23.16 61.64 31.42
CA GLY A 4 22.40 61.15 30.27
C GLY A 4 23.18 60.10 29.46
N LEU A 5 24.46 60.38 29.19
CA LEU A 5 25.37 59.44 28.53
C LEU A 5 25.56 58.14 29.33
N GLN A 6 25.57 58.21 30.67
CA GLN A 6 25.65 57.03 31.53
C GLN A 6 24.37 56.18 31.48
N GLN A 7 23.19 56.80 31.35
CA GLN A 7 21.94 56.07 31.18
C GLN A 7 21.82 55.45 29.78
N GLU A 8 22.24 56.16 28.73
CA GLU A 8 22.24 55.66 27.36
C GLU A 8 23.23 54.49 27.17
N THR A 9 24.42 54.56 27.78
CA THR A 9 25.39 53.45 27.73
C THR A 9 24.92 52.21 28.50
N ALA A 10 24.13 52.37 29.56
CA ALA A 10 23.52 51.25 30.29
C ALA A 10 22.41 50.53 29.49
N LEU A 11 21.78 51.21 28.52
CA LEU A 11 20.83 50.58 27.60
C LEU A 11 21.55 49.71 26.56
N VAL A 12 22.77 50.09 26.16
CA VAL A 12 23.59 49.35 25.19
C VAL A 12 24.15 48.05 25.77
N THR A 13 24.44 48.01 27.07
CA THR A 13 24.93 46.80 27.73
C THR A 13 23.82 45.79 28.03
N ASN A 14 22.56 46.21 28.00
CA ASN A 14 21.39 45.36 28.24
C ASN A 14 20.80 44.75 26.97
N PHE A 15 21.45 44.91 25.82
CA PHE A 15 21.06 44.15 24.62
C PHE A 15 21.45 42.68 24.80
N PRO A 16 20.50 41.74 24.67
CA PRO A 16 20.85 40.33 24.70
C PRO A 16 21.84 40.04 23.58
N ASN A 17 22.98 39.43 23.94
CA ASN A 17 23.99 39.01 22.97
C ASN A 17 23.41 37.85 22.13
N LEU A 18 22.83 38.19 20.98
CA LEU A 18 22.32 37.23 20.00
C LEU A 18 23.51 36.65 19.25
N ASP A 19 23.90 35.42 19.60
CA ASP A 19 24.85 34.64 18.80
C ASP A 19 24.14 34.11 17.53
N ILE A 20 24.00 35.00 16.55
CA ILE A 20 23.39 34.72 15.24
C ILE A 20 24.09 33.54 14.55
N SER A 21 25.41 33.40 14.73
CA SER A 21 26.21 32.32 14.15
C SER A 21 25.78 30.96 14.71
N ARG A 22 25.59 30.86 16.03
CA ARG A 22 25.10 29.64 16.67
C ARG A 22 23.64 29.33 16.31
N ALA A 23 22.79 30.35 16.24
CA ALA A 23 21.40 30.17 15.83
C ALA A 23 21.30 29.66 14.38
N LEU A 24 22.11 30.21 13.47
CA LEU A 24 22.19 29.77 12.08
C LEU A 24 22.76 28.34 11.97
N ALA A 25 23.80 28.00 12.75
CA ALA A 25 24.35 26.65 12.77
C ALA A 25 23.31 25.62 13.23
N THR A 26 22.58 25.93 14.31
CA THR A 26 21.48 25.08 14.82
C THR A 26 20.38 24.89 13.77
N THR A 27 20.01 25.98 13.10
CA THR A 27 18.99 25.97 12.04
C THR A 27 19.44 25.12 10.86
N LYS A 28 20.71 25.25 10.43
CA LYS A 28 21.29 24.44 9.36
C LYS A 28 21.26 22.95 9.69
N THR A 29 21.69 22.57 10.89
CA THR A 29 21.63 21.17 11.34
C THR A 29 20.20 20.65 11.33
N THR A 30 19.25 21.41 11.90
CA THR A 30 17.83 21.02 11.93
C THR A 30 17.24 20.83 10.53
N ILE A 31 17.62 21.69 9.57
CA ILE A 31 17.18 21.55 8.18
C ILE A 31 17.78 20.29 7.54
N ASN A 32 19.07 20.04 7.73
CA ASN A 32 19.72 18.84 7.21
C ASN A 32 19.08 17.57 7.77
N ASP A 33 18.87 17.48 9.08
CA ASP A 33 18.23 16.33 9.73
C ASP A 33 16.82 16.09 9.17
N ARG A 34 16.08 17.16 8.89
CA ARG A 34 14.74 17.08 8.27
C ARG A 34 14.82 16.61 6.82
N ILE A 35 15.80 17.07 6.05
CA ILE A 35 16.02 16.62 4.67
C ILE A 35 16.35 15.13 4.65
N ASP A 36 17.23 14.67 5.54
CA ASP A 36 17.60 13.26 5.64
C ASP A 36 16.40 12.39 6.05
N ALA A 37 15.59 12.86 7.00
CA ALA A 37 14.35 12.19 7.37
C ALA A 37 13.34 12.12 6.21
N LEU A 38 13.28 13.16 5.36
CA LEU A 38 12.42 13.16 4.17
C LEU A 38 12.93 12.19 3.10
N ASN A 39 14.23 12.18 2.83
CA ASN A 39 14.84 11.25 1.87
C ASN A 39 14.56 9.79 2.28
N ASN A 40 14.80 9.44 3.54
CA ASN A 40 14.51 8.11 4.06
C ASN A 40 13.02 7.71 3.93
N ARG A 41 12.11 8.67 4.12
CA ARG A 41 10.67 8.43 3.93
C ARG A 41 10.32 8.22 2.46
N ILE A 42 10.93 8.99 1.55
CA ILE A 42 10.75 8.86 0.10
C ILE A 42 11.23 7.48 -0.36
N ASP A 43 12.43 7.05 0.03
CA ASP A 43 12.99 5.74 -0.35
C ASP A 43 12.11 4.58 0.14
N THR A 44 11.60 4.71 1.38
CA THR A 44 10.66 3.73 1.95
C THR A 44 9.34 3.70 1.17
N MET A 45 8.83 4.87 0.76
CA MET A 45 7.61 4.97 -0.03
C MET A 45 7.79 4.37 -1.43
N GLU A 46 8.90 4.68 -2.10
CA GLU A 46 9.24 4.13 -3.42
C GLU A 46 9.30 2.60 -3.38
N THR A 47 10.02 2.04 -2.42
CA THR A 47 10.13 0.58 -2.24
C THR A 47 8.75 -0.07 -2.04
N ARG A 48 7.89 0.53 -1.21
CA ARG A 48 6.53 0.02 -0.96
C ARG A 48 5.63 0.12 -2.19
N LEU A 49 5.74 1.20 -2.96
CA LEU A 49 4.96 1.40 -4.17
C LEU A 49 5.36 0.42 -5.27
N ASN A 50 6.66 0.21 -5.47
CA ASN A 50 7.18 -0.76 -6.44
C ASN A 50 6.68 -2.17 -6.13
N ALA A 51 6.82 -2.62 -4.88
CA ALA A 51 6.32 -3.93 -4.46
C ALA A 51 4.79 -4.09 -4.66
N ARG A 52 4.03 -3.01 -4.42
CA ARG A 52 2.58 -3.01 -4.65
C ARG A 52 2.24 -3.07 -6.13
N PHE A 53 2.98 -2.37 -6.98
CA PHE A 53 2.80 -2.37 -8.42
C PHE A 53 3.10 -3.75 -9.02
N ASP A 54 4.22 -4.37 -8.63
CA ASP A 54 4.58 -5.72 -9.07
C ASP A 54 3.49 -6.73 -8.68
N SER A 55 3.03 -6.68 -7.43
CA SER A 55 1.94 -7.54 -6.94
C SER A 55 0.63 -7.32 -7.71
N MET A 56 0.32 -6.07 -8.09
CA MET A 56 -0.84 -5.77 -8.94
C MET A 56 -0.67 -6.33 -10.36
N ASN A 57 0.52 -6.19 -10.94
CA ASN A 57 0.82 -6.67 -12.28
C ASN A 57 0.69 -8.20 -12.36
N THR A 58 1.24 -8.94 -11.39
CA THR A 58 1.10 -10.41 -11.32
C THR A 58 -0.35 -10.84 -11.23
N ARG A 59 -1.17 -10.19 -10.39
CA ARG A 59 -2.61 -10.52 -10.28
C ARG A 59 -3.37 -10.23 -11.57
N ASN A 60 -3.08 -9.11 -12.23
CA ASN A 60 -3.74 -8.75 -13.47
C ASN A 60 -3.33 -9.68 -14.62
N LEU A 61 -2.07 -10.11 -14.69
CA LEU A 61 -1.62 -11.10 -15.65
C LEU A 61 -2.38 -12.43 -15.47
N ALA A 62 -2.49 -12.93 -14.24
CA ALA A 62 -3.25 -14.15 -13.95
C ALA A 62 -4.73 -14.03 -14.38
N ARG A 63 -5.38 -12.88 -14.13
CA ARG A 63 -6.75 -12.62 -14.59
C ARG A 63 -6.87 -12.59 -16.12
N VAL A 64 -5.93 -11.96 -16.82
CA VAL A 64 -5.92 -11.92 -18.29
C VAL A 64 -5.73 -13.32 -18.89
N LEU A 65 -4.93 -14.16 -18.25
CA LEU A 65 -4.77 -15.56 -18.65
C LEU A 65 -6.07 -16.34 -18.43
N ASN A 66 -6.69 -16.19 -17.25
CA ASN A 66 -7.99 -16.81 -16.94
C ASN A 66 -9.12 -16.34 -17.87
N LEU A 67 -9.10 -15.09 -18.31
CA LEU A 67 -10.08 -14.52 -19.24
C LEU A 67 -10.10 -15.25 -20.59
N ARG A 68 -8.97 -15.81 -21.02
CA ARG A 68 -8.82 -16.52 -22.29
C ARG A 68 -9.28 -17.97 -22.25
N ILE A 69 -9.55 -18.50 -21.05
CA ILE A 69 -9.96 -19.89 -20.90
C ILE A 69 -11.29 -20.12 -21.60
N THR A 70 -11.30 -21.08 -22.51
CA THR A 70 -12.49 -21.52 -23.26
C THR A 70 -12.90 -22.96 -22.96
N ASP A 71 -11.97 -23.78 -22.46
CA ASP A 71 -12.22 -25.15 -22.03
C ASP A 71 -12.40 -25.20 -20.50
N PRO A 72 -13.51 -25.76 -19.97
CA PRO A 72 -13.73 -25.83 -18.54
C PRO A 72 -12.71 -26.69 -17.76
N TYR A 73 -11.88 -27.49 -18.43
CA TYR A 73 -10.83 -28.32 -17.82
C TYR A 73 -9.43 -27.71 -17.96
N GLU A 74 -9.28 -26.56 -18.60
CA GLU A 74 -8.03 -25.81 -18.64
C GLU A 74 -7.64 -25.34 -17.22
N THR A 75 -6.32 -25.27 -16.96
CA THR A 75 -5.81 -24.88 -15.65
C THR A 75 -6.02 -23.39 -15.40
N LEU A 76 -6.54 -23.05 -14.22
CA LEU A 76 -6.70 -21.68 -13.76
C LEU A 76 -5.39 -21.15 -13.18
N GLU A 77 -5.02 -19.95 -13.61
CA GLU A 77 -3.94 -19.18 -13.03
C GLU A 77 -4.35 -18.58 -11.68
N VAL A 78 -3.54 -18.83 -10.65
CA VAL A 78 -3.85 -18.43 -9.28
C VAL A 78 -3.72 -16.92 -9.11
N VAL A 79 -4.82 -16.26 -8.72
CA VAL A 79 -4.81 -14.83 -8.38
C VAL A 79 -4.54 -14.68 -6.88
N SER A 80 -3.46 -14.03 -6.47
CA SER A 80 -3.21 -13.71 -5.05
C SER A 80 -4.19 -12.65 -4.51
N ASN A 81 -4.32 -12.51 -3.20
CA ASN A 81 -5.06 -11.41 -2.61
C ASN A 81 -4.25 -10.10 -2.60
N THR A 82 -4.81 -9.02 -2.04
CA THR A 82 -4.18 -7.69 -1.95
C THR A 82 -2.90 -7.66 -1.10
N THR A 83 -2.68 -8.67 -0.27
CA THR A 83 -1.48 -8.85 0.56
C THR A 83 -0.44 -9.77 -0.07
N GLY A 84 -0.70 -10.29 -1.27
CA GLY A 84 0.21 -11.19 -1.99
C GLY A 84 0.10 -12.66 -1.62
N ASN A 85 -0.81 -13.01 -0.69
CA ASN A 85 -1.02 -14.40 -0.29
C ASN A 85 -1.87 -15.16 -1.31
N ILE A 86 -1.66 -16.48 -1.42
CA ILE A 86 -2.46 -17.40 -2.23
C ILE A 86 -3.43 -18.21 -1.34
N PRO A 87 -4.64 -18.56 -1.82
CA PRO A 87 -5.57 -19.35 -1.02
C PRO A 87 -5.27 -20.85 -1.12
N GLN A 88 -5.52 -21.57 -0.02
CA GLN A 88 -5.26 -23.02 0.08
C GLN A 88 -6.18 -23.88 -0.80
N ASN A 89 -7.45 -23.51 -0.96
CA ASN A 89 -8.46 -24.32 -1.67
C ASN A 89 -8.83 -23.71 -3.02
N TYR A 90 -7.83 -23.26 -3.78
CA TYR A 90 -8.04 -22.67 -5.10
C TYR A 90 -8.51 -23.72 -6.12
N PRO A 91 -9.62 -23.49 -6.86
CA PRO A 91 -10.04 -24.42 -7.89
C PRO A 91 -9.01 -24.47 -9.01
N GLN A 92 -8.64 -25.68 -9.44
CA GLN A 92 -7.65 -25.85 -10.51
C GLN A 92 -8.22 -25.58 -11.90
N THR A 93 -9.54 -25.68 -12.08
CA THR A 93 -10.23 -25.50 -13.37
C THR A 93 -11.61 -24.86 -13.17
N VAL A 94 -12.23 -24.40 -14.25
CA VAL A 94 -13.61 -23.87 -14.20
C VAL A 94 -14.60 -24.97 -13.80
N ALA A 95 -14.40 -26.20 -14.26
CA ALA A 95 -15.20 -27.36 -13.84
C ALA A 95 -15.11 -27.59 -12.33
N ALA A 96 -13.90 -27.49 -11.76
CA ALA A 96 -13.71 -27.61 -10.30
C ALA A 96 -14.41 -26.46 -9.55
N LEU A 97 -14.36 -25.23 -10.07
CA LEU A 97 -15.08 -24.08 -9.53
C LEU A 97 -16.60 -24.32 -9.51
N ARG A 98 -17.16 -24.81 -10.62
CA ARG A 98 -18.59 -25.18 -10.73
C ARG A 98 -19.00 -26.30 -9.76
N ALA A 99 -18.06 -27.16 -9.36
CA ALA A 99 -18.32 -28.23 -8.39
C ALA A 99 -18.15 -27.79 -6.92
N MET A 100 -17.65 -26.58 -6.64
CA MET A 100 -17.30 -26.17 -5.27
C MET A 100 -18.49 -26.17 -4.30
N THR A 101 -18.28 -26.70 -3.10
CA THR A 101 -19.29 -26.66 -2.03
C THR A 101 -19.45 -25.26 -1.47
N ARG A 102 -20.55 -25.03 -0.71
CA ARG A 102 -20.79 -23.78 0.03
C ARG A 102 -19.61 -23.41 0.94
N GLN A 103 -19.05 -24.39 1.64
CA GLN A 103 -17.93 -24.17 2.55
C GLN A 103 -16.68 -23.70 1.80
N ASN A 104 -16.32 -24.39 0.71
CA ASN A 104 -15.12 -24.08 -0.05
C ASN A 104 -15.23 -22.70 -0.71
N ILE A 105 -16.38 -22.37 -1.32
CA ILE A 105 -16.54 -21.05 -1.96
C ILE A 105 -16.60 -19.92 -0.92
N ASN A 106 -17.21 -20.14 0.25
CA ASN A 106 -17.19 -19.14 1.34
C ASN A 106 -15.76 -18.87 1.84
N ALA A 107 -14.93 -19.90 1.95
CA ALA A 107 -13.54 -19.74 2.36
C ALA A 107 -12.77 -18.85 1.38
N LEU A 108 -12.96 -19.05 0.07
CA LEU A 108 -12.35 -18.18 -0.96
C LEU A 108 -12.89 -16.75 -0.90
N LEU A 109 -14.21 -16.57 -0.85
CA LEU A 109 -14.80 -15.22 -0.79
C LEU A 109 -14.31 -14.46 0.44
N ASN A 110 -14.19 -15.11 1.61
CA ASN A 110 -13.63 -14.49 2.81
C ASN A 110 -12.15 -14.14 2.63
N PHE A 111 -11.36 -15.03 2.03
CA PHE A 111 -9.94 -14.80 1.75
C PHE A 111 -9.69 -13.58 0.87
N TYR A 112 -10.55 -13.36 -0.14
CA TYR A 112 -10.48 -12.21 -1.04
C TYR A 112 -11.31 -11.00 -0.58
N GLN A 113 -11.97 -11.08 0.58
CA GLN A 113 -12.86 -10.04 1.12
C GLN A 113 -14.01 -9.66 0.15
N LEU A 114 -14.55 -10.67 -0.53
CA LEU A 114 -15.65 -10.54 -1.49
C LEU A 114 -17.02 -10.79 -0.82
N PRO A 115 -18.12 -10.23 -1.37
CA PRO A 115 -19.46 -10.48 -0.84
C PRO A 115 -19.84 -11.98 -0.82
N ASN A 116 -20.18 -12.50 0.35
CA ASN A 116 -20.48 -13.91 0.60
C ASN A 116 -21.96 -14.21 0.93
N ALA A 117 -22.87 -13.30 0.57
CA ALA A 117 -24.30 -13.51 0.72
C ALA A 117 -24.87 -14.39 -0.42
N GLY A 118 -26.10 -14.86 -0.27
CA GLY A 118 -26.85 -15.54 -1.34
C GLY A 118 -26.59 -17.04 -1.49
N THR A 119 -27.01 -17.58 -2.64
CA THR A 119 -26.89 -19.01 -2.97
C THR A 119 -25.44 -19.40 -3.26
N VAL A 120 -25.17 -20.71 -3.34
CA VAL A 120 -23.82 -21.19 -3.75
C VAL A 120 -23.49 -20.72 -5.15
N GLU A 121 -24.48 -20.65 -6.04
CA GLU A 121 -24.29 -20.23 -7.42
C GLU A 121 -23.88 -18.75 -7.52
N THR A 122 -24.60 -17.86 -6.83
CA THR A 122 -24.23 -16.43 -6.76
C THR A 122 -22.80 -16.23 -6.25
N LYS A 123 -22.39 -17.03 -5.26
CA LYS A 123 -21.04 -17.00 -4.70
C LYS A 123 -19.97 -17.43 -5.69
N ARG A 124 -20.21 -18.50 -6.44
CA ARG A 124 -19.31 -18.94 -7.51
C ARG A 124 -19.22 -17.87 -8.60
N ILE A 125 -20.33 -17.24 -8.97
CA ILE A 125 -20.36 -16.12 -9.92
C ILE A 125 -19.52 -14.94 -9.42
N HIS A 126 -19.67 -14.52 -8.16
CA HIS A 126 -18.84 -13.45 -7.58
C HIS A 126 -17.35 -13.79 -7.63
N PHE A 127 -16.99 -15.04 -7.33
CA PHE A 127 -15.61 -15.47 -7.37
C PHE A 127 -15.07 -15.56 -8.81
N ALA A 128 -15.82 -16.12 -9.75
CA ALA A 128 -15.41 -16.19 -11.14
C ALA A 128 -15.19 -14.81 -11.76
N ARG A 129 -16.07 -13.83 -11.43
CA ARG A 129 -15.88 -12.44 -11.84
C ARG A 129 -14.60 -11.83 -11.28
N HIS A 130 -14.22 -12.16 -10.05
CA HIS A 130 -12.94 -11.73 -9.48
C HIS A 130 -11.73 -12.31 -10.23
N LEU A 131 -11.90 -13.49 -10.83
CA LEU A 131 -10.88 -14.17 -11.64
C LEU A 131 -10.94 -13.81 -13.13
N GLU A 132 -11.91 -12.99 -13.56
CA GLU A 132 -12.20 -12.62 -14.95
C GLU A 132 -12.57 -13.79 -15.88
N ILE A 133 -13.12 -14.88 -15.32
CA ILE A 133 -13.57 -16.04 -16.10
C ILE A 133 -14.93 -15.75 -16.78
N GLN A 134 -15.04 -16.02 -18.08
CA GLN A 134 -16.30 -15.86 -18.85
C GLN A 134 -17.20 -17.11 -18.83
N LEU A 135 -16.62 -18.27 -18.56
CA LEU A 135 -17.28 -19.58 -18.70
C LEU A 135 -18.11 -20.01 -17.47
N LEU A 136 -18.65 -19.10 -16.66
CA LEU A 136 -19.39 -19.53 -15.47
C LEU A 136 -20.90 -19.65 -15.67
#